data_AF-A0A376C244-F1
#
_entry.id   AF-A0A376C244-F1
#
_cell.length_a   1.000
_cell.length_b   1.000
_cell.length_c   1.000
_cell.angle_alpha   90.00
_cell.angle_beta   90.00
_cell.angle_gamma   90.00
#
_symmetry.space_group_name_H-M   'P 1'
#
loop_
_entity.id
_entity.type
_entity.pdbx_description
1 polymer ?
#
loop_
_entity_poly.entity_id
_entity_poly.type
_entity_poly.pdbx_seq_one_letter_code
_entity_poly.pdbx_strand_id
1 'polypeptide(L)' 'MRKYTKNKMSFPTDDAVLKSVFLAIREATKKWTMLIRDWGIVLNQFIIIFEKRLKL' A
#
# COMPACT_ATOMS: atom_id res chain seq x y z
N MET A 1 -3.20 6.45 -8.18
CA MET A 1 -4.31 7.42 -8.00
C MET A 1 -4.72 8.10 -9.30
N ARG A 2 -3.81 8.81 -10.00
CA ARG A 2 -4.12 9.51 -11.26
C ARG A 2 -4.87 8.67 -12.32
N LYS A 3 -4.55 7.38 -12.46
CA LYS A 3 -5.30 6.46 -13.35
C LYS A 3 -6.80 6.38 -13.04
N TYR A 4 -7.18 6.39 -11.76
CA TYR A 4 -8.56 6.22 -11.30
C TYR A 4 -9.32 7.55 -11.18
N THR A 5 -8.61 8.69 -11.16
CA THR A 5 -9.20 10.03 -11.06
C THR A 5 -9.17 10.82 -12.38
N LYS A 6 -8.42 10.40 -13.40
CA LYS A 6 -8.27 11.13 -14.68
C LYS A 6 -9.59 11.41 -15.40
N ASN A 7 -10.58 10.54 -15.26
CA ASN A 7 -11.89 10.69 -15.93
C ASN A 7 -12.95 11.37 -15.05
N LYS A 8 -12.60 11.75 -13.81
CA LYS A 8 -13.48 12.47 -12.87
C LYS A 8 -12.75 13.72 -12.37
N MET A 9 -12.97 14.84 -13.08
CA MET A 9 -12.38 16.14 -12.75
C MET A 9 -13.01 16.78 -11.50
N SER A 10 -14.24 16.40 -11.15
CA SER A 10 -14.93 16.84 -9.94
C SER A 10 -15.77 15.70 -9.35
N PHE A 11 -15.91 15.71 -8.03
CA PHE A 11 -16.76 14.77 -7.29
C PHE A 11 -17.93 15.54 -6.67
N PRO A 12 -19.14 14.96 -6.66
CA PRO A 12 -20.33 15.64 -6.15
C PRO A 12 -20.35 15.80 -4.62
N THR A 13 -19.65 14.94 -3.89
CA THR A 13 -19.52 14.96 -2.43
C THR A 13 -18.15 14.45 -1.99
N ASP A 14 -17.71 14.82 -0.79
CA ASP A 14 -16.46 14.34 -0.20
C ASP A 14 -16.46 12.82 0.00
N ASP A 15 -17.60 12.25 0.39
CA ASP A 15 -17.79 10.80 0.52
C ASP A 15 -17.53 10.06 -0.80
N ALA A 16 -17.93 10.66 -1.93
CA ALA A 16 -17.67 10.08 -3.24
C ALA A 16 -16.17 10.07 -3.59
N VAL A 17 -15.43 11.09 -3.14
CA VAL A 17 -13.95 11.14 -3.25
C VAL A 17 -13.35 10.00 -2.42
N LEU A 18 -13.71 9.91 -1.14
CA LEU A 18 -13.19 8.90 -0.21
C LEU A 18 -13.44 7.47 -0.73
N LYS A 19 -14.66 7.20 -1.19
CA LYS A 19 -15.02 5.89 -1.77
C LYS A 19 -14.18 5.57 -3.01
N SER A 20 -13.93 6.56 -3.86
CA SER A 20 -13.10 6.36 -5.06
C SER A 20 -11.65 6.00 -4.70
N VAL A 21 -11.11 6.65 -3.67
CA VAL A 21 -9.75 6.39 -3.17
C VAL A 21 -9.66 4.99 -2.57
N PHE A 22 -10.63 4.63 -1.72
CA PHE A 22 -10.72 3.31 -1.12
C PHE A 22 -10.76 2.20 -2.17
N LEU A 23 -11.61 2.34 -3.20
CA LEU A 23 -11.71 1.34 -4.26
C LEU A 23 -10.41 1.24 -5.09
N ALA A 24 -9.75 2.37 -5.36
CA ALA A 24 -8.48 2.37 -6.08
C ALA A 24 -7.37 1.63 -5.30
N ILE A 25 -7.30 1.84 -3.99
CA ILE A 25 -6.35 1.12 -3.12
C ILE A 25 -6.71 -0.36 -3.10
N ARG A 26 -7.98 -0.71 -2.88
CA ARG A 26 -8.43 -2.10 -2.85
C ARG A 26 -8.08 -2.87 -4.12
N GLU A 27 -8.28 -2.28 -5.30
CA GLU A 27 -7.90 -2.91 -6.58
C GLU A 27 -6.38 -3.00 -6.78
N ALA A 28 -5.61 -2.06 -6.26
CA ALA A 28 -4.15 -2.13 -6.27
C ALA A 28 -3.65 -3.26 -5.36
N THR A 29 -4.17 -3.34 -4.13
CA THR A 29 -3.80 -4.35 -3.13
C THR A 29 -4.11 -5.76 -3.60
N LYS A 30 -5.20 -5.99 -4.35
CA LYS A 30 -5.50 -7.30 -4.95
C LYS A 30 -4.37 -7.85 -5.83
N LYS A 31 -3.55 -6.97 -6.42
CA LYS A 31 -2.42 -7.38 -7.27
C LYS A 31 -1.12 -7.57 -6.49
N TRP A 32 -1.11 -7.23 -5.20
CA TRP A 32 0.06 -7.39 -4.32
C TRP A 32 0.09 -8.78 -3.70
N THR A 33 0.11 -9.81 -4.56
CA THR A 33 0.17 -11.21 -4.14
C THR A 33 1.59 -11.78 -4.14
N MET A 34 2.53 -11.09 -4.79
CA MET A 34 3.91 -11.54 -4.86
C MET A 34 4.60 -11.36 -3.51
N LEU A 35 5.19 -12.45 -3.00
CA LEU A 35 6.02 -12.42 -1.80
C LEU A 35 7.25 -11.54 -2.02
N ILE A 36 7.71 -10.89 -0.95
CA ILE A 36 8.94 -10.12 -0.97
C ILE A 36 10.11 -11.09 -1.16
N ARG A 37 10.87 -10.91 -2.24
CA ARG A 37 12.04 -11.73 -2.55
C ARG A 37 13.09 -11.55 -1.45
N ASP A 38 13.67 -12.66 -1.01
CA ASP A 38 14.76 -12.70 -0.02
C ASP A 38 14.42 -12.06 1.33
N TRP A 39 13.14 -12.06 1.73
CA TRP A 39 12.68 -11.39 2.95
C TRP A 39 13.41 -11.84 4.22
N GLY A 40 13.80 -13.12 4.32
CA GLY A 40 14.57 -13.62 5.47
C GLY A 40 15.95 -12.97 5.62
N ILE A 41 16.64 -12.69 4.52
CA ILE A 41 17.95 -12.02 4.53
C ILE A 41 17.78 -10.56 4.96
N VAL A 42 16.79 -9.88 4.38
CA VAL A 42 16.45 -8.50 4.71
C VAL A 42 16.04 -8.37 6.18
N LEU A 43 15.28 -9.33 6.70
CA LEU A 43 14.86 -9.36 8.10
C LEU A 43 16.05 -9.51 9.04
N ASN A 44 17.02 -10.39 8.73
CA ASN A 44 18.24 -10.53 9.52
C ASN A 44 19.05 -9.22 9.58
N GLN A 45 19.14 -8.49 8.48
CA GLN A 45 19.79 -7.17 8.46
C GLN A 45 19.04 -6.17 9.34
N PHE A 46 17.70 -6.17 9.29
CA PHE A 46 16.89 -5.29 10.13
C PHE A 46 17.02 -5.62 11.61
N ILE A 47 17.08 -6.89 11.99
CA ILE A 47 17.30 -7.31 13.38
C ILE A 47 18.64 -6.76 13.89
N ILE A 48 19.70 -6.81 13.09
CA ILE A 48 21.01 -6.29 13.47
C ILE A 48 20.99 -4.76 13.61
N ILE A 49 20.39 -4.04 12.66
CA ILE A 49 20.37 -2.56 12.65
C ILE A 49 19.43 -2.00 13.73
N PHE A 50 18.32 -2.69 14.01
CA PHE A 50 17.24 -2.23 14.89
C PHE A 50 17.00 -3.17 16.07
N GLU A 51 18.07 -3.78 16.59
CA GLU A 51 18.07 -4.81 17.64
C GLU A 51 17.10 -4.53 18.81
N LYS A 52 17.01 -3.26 19.24
CA LYS A 52 16.16 -2.85 20.38
C LYS A 52 14.68 -2.62 20.02
N ARG A 53 14.32 -2.53 18.74
CA ARG A 53 12.95 -2.23 18.26
C ARG A 53 12.24 -3.45 17.71
N LEU A 54 12.99 -4.35 17.07
CA LEU A 54 12.47 -5.58 16.50
C LEU A 54 12.75 -6.73 17.47
N LYS A 55 11.88 -6.86 18.48
CA LYS A 55 11.79 -8.08 19.28
C LYS A 55 10.88 -9.04 18.51
N LEU A 56 11.47 -10.07 17.90
CA LEU A 56 10.72 -11.22 17.39
C LEU A 56 10.22 -12.09 18.55
#